data_AF-A0A2H0AW49-F1
#
_entry.id   AF-A0A2H0AW49-F1
#
_cell.length_a   1.000
_cell.length_b   1.000
_cell.length_c   1.000
_cell.angle_alpha   90.00
_cell.angle_beta   90.00
_cell.angle_gamma   90.00
#
_symmetry.space_group_name_H-M   'P 1'
#
loop_
_entity.id
_entity.type
_entity.pdbx_description
1 polymer ?
#
loop_
_entity_poly.entity_id
_entity_poly.type
_entity_poly.pdbx_seq_one_letter_code
_entity_poly.pdbx_strand_id
1 'polypeptide(L)' 'MIYTIVFALLGFAVGSFLNVCLDRLPRNESILNPPSHCQACHHRLAAK' A
#
# COMPACT_ATOMS: atom_id res chain seq x y z
N MET A 1 -1.30 -19.46 -22.89
CA MET A 1 -0.68 -18.12 -23.03
C MET A 1 -1.49 -17.01 -22.36
N ILE A 2 -2.81 -16.91 -22.59
CA ILE A 2 -3.64 -15.87 -21.94
C ILE A 2 -3.73 -16.04 -20.42
N TYR A 3 -3.94 -17.26 -19.93
CA TYR A 3 -4.06 -17.52 -18.49
C TYR A 3 -2.80 -17.11 -17.70
N THR A 4 -1.62 -17.40 -18.23
CA THR A 4 -0.35 -17.01 -17.60
C THR A 4 -0.18 -15.51 -17.49
N ILE A 5 -0.63 -14.74 -18.50
CA ILE A 5 -0.58 -13.28 -18.47
C ILE A 5 -1.55 -12.73 -17.42
N VAL A 6 -2.76 -13.28 -17.33
CA VAL A 6 -3.75 -12.87 -16.32
C VAL A 6 -3.23 -13.15 -14.89
N PHE A 7 -2.67 -14.33 -14.66
CA PHE A 7 -2.07 -14.66 -13.35
C PHE A 7 -0.86 -13.80 -13.03
N ALA A 8 -0.03 -13.45 -14.01
CA ALA A 8 1.11 -12.55 -13.80
C ALA A 8 0.66 -11.13 -13.42
N LEU A 9 -0.34 -10.58 -14.10
CA LEU A 9 -0.90 -9.26 -13.77
C LEU A 9 -1.56 -9.25 -12.38
N LEU A 10 -2.31 -10.31 -12.05
CA LEU A 10 -2.92 -10.45 -10.73
C LEU A 10 -1.85 -10.57 -9.65
N GLY A 11 -0.81 -11.38 -9.86
CA GLY A 11 0.31 -11.52 -8.95
C GLY A 11 1.06 -10.20 -8.73
N PHE A 12 1.24 -9.41 -9.79
CA PHE A 12 1.89 -8.10 -9.68
C PHE A 12 1.02 -7.08 -8.91
N ALA A 13 -0.29 -7.06 -9.16
CA ALA A 13 -1.23 -6.22 -8.43
C ALA A 13 -1.29 -6.60 -6.94
N VAL A 14 -1.41 -7.89 -6.63
CA VAL A 14 -1.44 -8.41 -5.26
C VAL A 14 -0.10 -8.17 -4.56
N GLY A 15 1.04 -8.38 -5.24
CA GLY A 15 2.37 -8.12 -4.69
C GLY A 15 2.60 -6.66 -4.34
N SER A 16 2.17 -5.73 -5.20
CA SER A 16 2.23 -4.29 -4.93
C SER A 16 1.41 -3.91 -3.69
N PHE A 17 0.19 -4.43 -3.58
CA PHE A 17 -0.66 -4.19 -2.42
C PHE A 17 -0.06 -4.78 -1.13
N LEU A 18 0.44 -6.03 -1.20
CA LEU A 18 1.05 -6.69 -0.05
C LEU A 18 2.31 -5.97 0.42
N ASN A 19 3.09 -5.38 -0.49
CA ASN A 19 4.25 -4.57 -0.14
C ASN A 19 3.86 -3.35 0.70
N VAL A 20 2.76 -2.68 0.35
CA VAL A 20 2.20 -1.59 1.18
C VAL A 20 1.67 -2.11 2.52
N CYS A 21 0.99 -3.26 2.53
CA CYS A 21 0.53 -3.87 3.79
C CYS A 21 1.68 -4.25 4.71
N LEU A 22 2.78 -4.81 4.20
CA LEU A 22 3.96 -5.18 4.99
C LEU A 22 4.67 -3.96 5.57
N ASP A 23 4.62 -2.80 4.91
CA ASP A 23 5.15 -1.55 5.45
C ASP A 23 4.25 -0.98 6.56
N ARG A 24 2.93 -1.05 6.40
CA ARG A 24 1.93 -0.44 7.30
C ARG A 24 1.55 -1.31 8.52
N LEU A 25 1.43 -2.62 8.33
CA LEU A 25 0.99 -3.58 9.35
C LEU A 25 1.90 -3.66 10.58
N PRO A 26 3.25 -3.68 10.48
CA PRO A 26 4.11 -3.70 11.68
C PRO A 26 4.06 -2.38 12.46
N ARG A 27 3.65 -1.28 11.82
CA ARG A 27 3.50 0.03 12.46
C ARG A 27 2.13 0.19 13.14
N ASN A 28 1.26 -0.83 13.04
CA ASN A 28 -0.13 -0.80 13.49
C ASN A 28 -0.89 0.44 12.95
N GLU A 29 -0.41 0.98 11.83
CA GLU A 29 -1.00 2.11 11.14
C GLU A 29 -2.14 1.57 10.28
N SER A 30 -3.29 2.21 10.41
CA SER A 30 -4.46 2.01 9.57
C SER A 30 -4.11 1.99 8.07
N ILE A 31 -4.44 0.89 7.39
CA ILE A 31 -4.24 0.72 5.93
C ILE A 31 -5.15 1.68 5.13
N LEU A 32 -6.27 2.11 5.73
CA LEU A 32 -7.29 2.94 5.08
C LEU A 32 -7.39 4.38 5.63
N ASN A 33 -6.96 4.68 6.88
CA ASN A 33 -7.21 6.00 7.48
C ASN A 33 -6.38 6.31 8.75
N PRO A 34 -5.34 7.18 8.70
CA PRO A 34 -5.43 8.48 8.05
C PRO A 34 -4.58 8.62 6.77
N PRO A 35 -4.84 9.65 5.94
CA PRO A 35 -3.95 10.05 4.86
C PRO A 35 -2.55 10.39 5.41
N SER A 36 -1.53 10.15 4.59
CA SER A 36 -0.10 10.47 4.79
C SER A 36 0.18 11.42 5.96
N HIS A 37 0.60 10.86 7.08
CA HIS A 37 1.10 11.59 8.23
C HIS A 37 2.63 11.52 8.21
N CYS A 38 3.32 12.66 8.15
CA CYS A 38 4.78 12.68 8.24
C CYS A 38 5.21 12.29 9.66
N GLN A 39 5.97 11.19 9.81
CA GLN A 39 6.48 10.70 11.09
C GLN A 39 7.49 11.66 11.77
N ALA A 40 8.01 12.67 11.06
CA ALA A 40 8.98 13.64 11.58
C ALA A 40 8.35 14.90 12.22
N CYS A 41 7.12 15.26 11.83
CA CYS A 41 6.56 16.58 12.14
C CYS A 41 5.08 16.58 12.50
N HIS A 42 4.45 15.41 12.61
CA HIS A 42 3.04 15.24 12.98
C HIS A 42 2.04 16.12 12.19
N HIS A 43 2.42 16.55 10.99
CA HIS A 43 1.55 17.36 10.14
C HIS A 43 0.83 16.46 9.14
N ARG A 44 -0.49 16.65 9.03
CA ARG A 44 -1.35 15.95 8.08
C ARG A 44 -1.05 16.47 6.68
N LEU A 45 -0.43 15.66 5.82
CA LEU A 45 -0.29 16.05 4.41
C LEU A 45 -1.66 15.91 3.76
N ALA A 46 -2.31 17.07 3.55
CA ALA A 46 -3.44 17.17 2.65
C ALA A 46 -2.92 16.94 1.22
N ALA A 47 -3.45 15.92 0.54
CA ALA A 47 -3.31 15.81 -0.90
C ALA A 47 -3.91 17.07 -1.53
N LYS A 48 -3.11 17.78 -2.32
CA LYS A 48 -3.59 18.88 -3.16
C LYS A 48 -4.39 18.31 -4.33
#